data_AF-A0A2V8M9C2-F1
#
_entry.id   AF-A0A2V8M9C2-F1
#
_cell.length_a   1.000
_cell.length_b   1.000
_cell.length_c   1.000
_cell.angle_alpha   90.00
_cell.angle_beta   90.00
_cell.angle_gamma   90.00
#
_symmetry.space_group_name_H-M   'P 1'
#
loop_
_entity.id
_entity.type
_entity.pdbx_description
1 polymer ?
#
loop_
_entity_poly.entity_id
_entity_poly.type
_entity_poly.pdbx_seq_one_letter_code
_entity_poly.pdbx_strand_id
1 'polypeptide(L)'
;PLLNPSYIDLPSAKAPGWCISGPGVSAEWSQGGESEWNSVAASGDETRGAIWQDIEIPRGGEYRVWVRYADFGNKPENFVVRILQERRAAFRHEFGAKDFIDSHDETSAYWGWAFTWDGAPANLAKGPARVSIEIDKAAPARRQVDCFLVTNDLAFVPEGRRKPDFAAMHYLREWSKSRTPFAPLIESTRADLPSTWQRPKVAGRDFMIPWNIAKDFWQLYDKPPNQRSLYPFSAEPIDEFVKAYSGKREVPIFDSKLIVPVVYINDLPELLKDGSAFRRYLSETKSPFAVLINYGSASFASDADARIAWNLLNGELHDQFLGWISGESIGFIWDEAPKYLRISSDMSRAQLLDALRAFYTGALARKWSATFKTDCGPMWEKMLTAQSTSSTSFAHALSEWGVRFLGMETSAVQPMTAMRIAFTRGAARQFGGEFFYYHAPNFGDTATTFTKQQNFAGPDNFFHTRYGATMGPSLSWYRKSYYLYYMSGASAIYLEQGFDQFFKPGPGEHLFQLNPLGRITDELVRFAEKHPDRGTPYTPIAFLLDPAHGWDMTDYPQWPFGVSQIDRSDRALRELFGAAYYPGSVREGEPASGERQAFVPGIFGNIFDVLVASETHKDAIDSYAAVIAGGRIDWS
;
A
#
# COMPACT_ATOMS: atom_id res chain seq x y z
N PRO A 1 -18.38 -4.36 2.65
CA PRO A 1 -18.29 -5.79 3.01
C PRO A 1 -17.81 -5.90 4.47
N LEU A 2 -18.29 -6.88 5.25
CA LEU A 2 -17.74 -7.14 6.58
C LEU A 2 -16.41 -7.90 6.45
N LEU A 3 -15.50 -7.70 7.39
CA LEU A 3 -14.25 -8.45 7.48
C LEU A 3 -14.48 -9.73 8.30
N ASN A 4 -14.02 -10.86 7.78
CA ASN A 4 -13.95 -12.14 8.47
C ASN A 4 -12.58 -12.78 8.18
N PRO A 5 -11.50 -12.24 8.78
CA PRO A 5 -10.17 -12.72 8.53
C PRO A 5 -9.98 -14.12 9.11
N SER A 6 -9.06 -14.87 8.51
CA SER A 6 -9.00 -16.31 8.72
C SER A 6 -8.72 -16.74 10.15
N TYR A 7 -7.99 -15.93 10.92
CA TYR A 7 -7.59 -16.24 12.28
C TYR A 7 -8.67 -15.99 13.35
N ILE A 8 -9.80 -15.36 13.02
CA ILE A 8 -10.85 -15.00 14.01
C ILE A 8 -12.01 -16.02 14.04
N ASP A 9 -12.26 -16.73 12.94
CA ASP A 9 -13.32 -17.74 12.79
C ASP A 9 -14.69 -17.27 13.35
N LEU A 10 -15.17 -16.13 12.84
CA LEU A 10 -16.42 -15.52 13.35
C LEU A 10 -17.64 -16.39 13.00
N PRO A 11 -18.59 -16.56 13.94
CA PRO A 11 -19.87 -17.23 13.65
C PRO A 11 -20.77 -16.35 12.75
N SER A 12 -21.75 -16.96 12.08
CA SER A 12 -22.69 -16.27 11.16
C SER A 12 -23.39 -15.09 11.85
N ALA A 13 -23.71 -15.21 13.14
CA ALA A 13 -24.33 -14.14 13.92
C ALA A 13 -23.48 -12.85 14.01
N LYS A 14 -22.15 -12.95 13.85
CA LYS A 14 -21.21 -11.81 13.86
C LYS A 14 -20.74 -11.41 12.45
N ALA A 15 -20.71 -12.36 11.52
CA ALA A 15 -20.26 -12.18 10.15
C ALA A 15 -21.19 -12.92 9.17
N PRO A 16 -22.42 -12.42 8.94
CA PRO A 16 -23.42 -13.14 8.15
C PRO A 16 -23.07 -13.14 6.66
N GLY A 17 -23.29 -14.29 6.01
CA GLY A 17 -23.02 -14.51 4.59
C GLY A 17 -21.53 -14.54 4.25
N TRP A 18 -21.20 -14.11 3.03
CA TRP A 18 -19.82 -13.99 2.58
C TRP A 18 -19.22 -12.66 3.03
N CYS A 19 -18.08 -12.75 3.70
CA CYS A 19 -17.27 -11.64 4.16
C CYS A 19 -15.92 -11.63 3.44
N ILE A 20 -15.23 -10.49 3.44
CA ILE A 20 -13.86 -10.44 2.93
C ILE A 20 -12.96 -11.16 3.94
N SER A 21 -12.14 -12.08 3.44
CA SER A 21 -11.10 -12.76 4.20
C SER A 21 -9.74 -12.32 3.66
N GLY A 22 -8.78 -12.15 4.56
CA GLY A 22 -7.42 -11.81 4.20
C GLY A 22 -7.12 -10.31 4.13
N PRO A 23 -5.81 -9.99 4.05
CA PRO A 23 -4.73 -10.90 4.43
C PRO A 23 -4.55 -10.90 5.97
N GLY A 24 -4.66 -12.07 6.59
CA GLY A 24 -4.68 -12.23 8.04
C GLY A 24 -3.32 -12.59 8.67
N VAL A 25 -2.54 -13.51 8.09
CA VAL A 25 -1.27 -14.01 8.68
C VAL A 25 -0.21 -14.37 7.62
N SER A 26 1.08 -14.27 7.94
CA SER A 26 2.23 -14.56 7.05
C SER A 26 2.19 -15.91 6.32
N ALA A 27 1.53 -16.94 6.87
CA ALA A 27 1.34 -18.23 6.20
C ALA A 27 0.45 -18.13 4.94
N GLU A 28 -0.55 -17.24 4.96
CA GLU A 28 -1.39 -16.93 3.80
C GLU A 28 -0.60 -16.24 2.68
N TRP A 29 0.57 -15.70 2.98
CA TRP A 29 1.41 -15.07 1.98
C TRP A 29 2.45 -16.02 1.40
N SER A 30 3.18 -16.71 2.28
CA SER A 30 4.45 -17.36 1.95
C SER A 30 4.36 -18.82 1.49
N GLN A 31 3.26 -19.53 1.80
CA GLN A 31 3.14 -20.99 1.58
C GLN A 31 1.92 -21.37 0.72
N GLY A 32 1.56 -20.50 -0.22
CA GLY A 32 0.45 -20.74 -1.14
C GLY A 32 -0.91 -20.28 -0.61
N GLY A 33 -1.00 -19.20 0.17
CA GLY A 33 -2.31 -18.60 0.49
C GLY A 33 -2.95 -17.89 -0.71
N GLU A 34 -3.68 -16.79 -0.51
CA GLU A 34 -4.54 -16.19 -1.54
C GLU A 34 -3.80 -15.98 -2.88
N SER A 35 -4.49 -16.26 -3.98
CA SER A 35 -3.99 -16.02 -5.34
C SER A 35 -3.72 -14.53 -5.59
N GLU A 36 -4.47 -13.67 -4.91
CA GLU A 36 -4.36 -12.21 -4.90
C GLU A 36 -4.22 -11.69 -3.45
N TRP A 37 -4.83 -10.55 -3.12
CA TRP A 37 -4.68 -9.87 -1.84
C TRP A 37 -5.73 -10.27 -0.79
N ASN A 38 -6.95 -10.61 -1.22
CA ASN A 38 -8.02 -11.09 -0.35
C ASN A 38 -8.75 -12.28 -1.00
N SER A 39 -9.37 -13.09 -0.16
CA SER A 39 -10.35 -14.11 -0.49
C SER A 39 -11.71 -13.74 0.11
N VAL A 40 -12.71 -14.60 -0.03
CA VAL A 40 -13.98 -14.49 0.70
C VAL A 40 -14.13 -15.65 1.66
N ALA A 41 -14.69 -15.39 2.84
CA ALA A 41 -14.97 -16.42 3.83
C ALA A 41 -16.40 -16.34 4.35
N ALA A 42 -16.92 -17.51 4.72
CA ALA A 42 -18.20 -17.65 5.40
C ALA A 42 -18.06 -18.70 6.50
N SER A 43 -18.77 -18.49 7.61
CA SER A 43 -18.71 -19.40 8.74
C SER A 43 -19.30 -20.78 8.40
N GLY A 44 -18.90 -21.81 9.16
CA GLY A 44 -19.46 -23.17 8.98
C GLY A 44 -20.95 -23.23 9.29
N ASP A 45 -21.42 -22.45 10.27
CA ASP A 45 -22.82 -22.35 10.68
C ASP A 45 -23.69 -21.48 9.74
N GLU A 46 -23.10 -20.80 8.75
CA GLU A 46 -23.86 -20.07 7.74
C GLU A 46 -24.66 -21.05 6.87
N THR A 47 -25.94 -20.73 6.65
CA THR A 47 -26.88 -21.56 5.89
C THR A 47 -27.33 -20.89 4.60
N ARG A 48 -27.07 -19.59 4.45
CA ARG A 48 -27.45 -18.81 3.26
C ARG A 48 -26.45 -17.69 3.00
N GLY A 49 -26.12 -17.48 1.74
CA GLY A 49 -25.25 -16.38 1.35
C GLY A 49 -24.90 -16.49 -0.12
N ALA A 50 -24.83 -15.35 -0.81
CA ALA A 50 -24.43 -15.33 -2.20
C ALA A 50 -23.59 -14.10 -2.50
N ILE A 51 -22.49 -14.30 -3.22
CA ILE A 51 -21.77 -13.26 -3.93
C ILE A 51 -21.75 -13.60 -5.41
N TRP A 52 -21.67 -12.59 -6.26
CA TRP A 52 -21.72 -12.79 -7.70
C TRP A 52 -20.90 -11.75 -8.45
N GLN A 53 -20.55 -12.10 -9.68
CA GLN A 53 -19.95 -11.19 -10.65
C GLN A 53 -20.55 -11.47 -12.03
N ASP A 54 -20.83 -10.40 -12.77
CA ASP A 54 -21.22 -10.50 -14.17
C ASP A 54 -19.97 -10.61 -15.05
N ILE A 55 -19.98 -11.56 -15.99
CA ILE A 55 -18.90 -11.83 -16.94
C ILE A 55 -19.46 -11.94 -18.36
N GLU A 56 -18.57 -11.81 -19.35
CA GLU A 56 -18.88 -12.10 -20.74
C GLU A 56 -18.21 -13.42 -21.15
N ILE A 57 -19.00 -14.35 -21.68
CA ILE A 57 -18.48 -15.57 -22.31
C ILE A 57 -18.18 -15.25 -23.78
N PRO A 58 -16.91 -15.22 -24.20
CA PRO A 58 -16.52 -14.68 -25.51
C PRO A 58 -16.96 -15.55 -26.69
N ARG A 59 -17.10 -16.86 -26.47
CA ARG A 59 -17.54 -17.85 -27.48
C ARG A 59 -18.33 -18.97 -26.83
N GLY A 60 -19.31 -19.51 -27.54
CA GLY A 60 -20.04 -20.68 -27.06
C GLY A 60 -19.18 -21.94 -27.15
N GLY A 61 -19.40 -22.90 -26.25
CA GLY A 61 -18.74 -24.21 -26.30
C GLY A 61 -18.45 -24.79 -24.92
N GLU A 62 -17.55 -25.77 -24.91
CA GLU A 62 -17.08 -26.42 -23.69
C GLU A 62 -16.09 -25.54 -22.93
N TYR A 63 -16.28 -25.52 -21.62
CA TYR A 63 -15.44 -24.83 -20.65
C TYR A 63 -15.13 -25.77 -19.48
N ARG A 64 -14.02 -25.51 -18.80
CA ARG A 64 -13.75 -26.01 -17.47
C ARG A 64 -13.90 -24.89 -16.47
N VAL A 65 -14.64 -25.19 -15.41
CA VAL A 65 -14.87 -24.31 -14.27
C VAL A 65 -13.99 -24.79 -13.13
N TRP A 66 -13.00 -24.00 -12.76
CA TRP A 66 -12.09 -24.27 -11.66
C TRP A 66 -12.36 -23.31 -10.49
N VAL A 67 -12.26 -23.82 -9.28
CA VAL A 67 -12.37 -23.03 -8.04
C VAL A 67 -11.18 -23.33 -7.15
N ARG A 68 -10.58 -22.27 -6.62
CA ARG A 68 -9.56 -22.37 -5.58
C ARG A 68 -10.16 -22.01 -4.23
N TYR A 69 -10.06 -22.93 -3.26
CA TYR A 69 -10.64 -22.76 -1.93
C TYR A 69 -9.79 -23.47 -0.87
N ALA A 70 -9.95 -23.06 0.38
CA ALA A 70 -9.29 -23.72 1.52
C ALA A 70 -10.02 -25.02 1.83
N ASP A 71 -9.31 -26.13 1.73
CA ASP A 71 -9.76 -27.46 2.15
C ASP A 71 -9.27 -27.71 3.58
N PHE A 72 -10.16 -28.16 4.46
CA PHE A 72 -9.88 -28.30 5.91
C PHE A 72 -9.53 -29.73 6.33
N GLY A 73 -9.23 -30.62 5.38
CA GLY A 73 -8.73 -31.98 5.64
C GLY A 73 -9.72 -32.85 6.44
N ASN A 74 -10.35 -33.82 5.79
CA ASN A 74 -11.39 -34.68 6.39
C ASN A 74 -12.63 -33.94 6.96
N LYS A 75 -12.79 -32.64 6.69
CA LYS A 75 -13.96 -31.85 7.10
C LYS A 75 -14.57 -31.22 5.85
N PRO A 76 -15.86 -31.44 5.55
CA PRO A 76 -16.49 -30.76 4.42
C PRO A 76 -16.65 -29.24 4.66
N GLU A 77 -16.43 -28.46 3.60
CA GLU A 77 -16.62 -27.00 3.54
C GLU A 77 -17.58 -26.59 2.40
N ASN A 78 -18.64 -27.39 2.19
CA ASN A 78 -19.48 -27.31 1.01
C ASN A 78 -20.00 -25.91 0.64
N PHE A 79 -19.89 -25.56 -0.64
CA PHE A 79 -20.53 -24.38 -1.26
C PHE A 79 -20.90 -24.69 -2.73
N VAL A 80 -21.76 -23.88 -3.32
CA VAL A 80 -22.26 -24.08 -4.69
C VAL A 80 -21.73 -22.97 -5.59
N VAL A 81 -21.21 -23.34 -6.76
CA VAL A 81 -21.00 -22.38 -7.85
C VAL A 81 -22.08 -22.54 -8.90
N ARG A 82 -22.63 -21.40 -9.34
CA ARG A 82 -23.66 -21.35 -10.37
C ARG A 82 -23.27 -20.34 -11.45
N ILE A 83 -23.54 -20.69 -12.71
CA ILE A 83 -23.45 -19.76 -13.84
C ILE A 83 -24.83 -19.63 -14.46
N LEU A 84 -25.37 -18.41 -14.45
CA LEU A 84 -26.65 -18.07 -15.05
C LEU A 84 -26.43 -17.41 -16.42
N GLN A 85 -27.14 -17.88 -17.44
CA GLN A 85 -27.25 -17.24 -18.76
C GLN A 85 -28.73 -17.12 -19.11
N GLU A 86 -29.18 -15.96 -19.58
CA GLU A 86 -30.60 -15.71 -19.92
C GLU A 86 -31.58 -16.13 -18.81
N ARG A 87 -31.20 -15.92 -17.54
CA ARG A 87 -31.93 -16.33 -16.33
C ARG A 87 -32.10 -17.84 -16.14
N ARG A 88 -31.37 -18.68 -16.88
CA ARG A 88 -31.30 -20.13 -16.70
C ARG A 88 -29.95 -20.52 -16.13
N ALA A 89 -29.93 -21.55 -15.28
CA ALA A 89 -28.67 -22.11 -14.78
C ALA A 89 -28.01 -22.95 -15.88
N ALA A 90 -27.00 -22.37 -16.53
CA ALA A 90 -26.16 -23.06 -17.51
C ALA A 90 -25.15 -24.01 -16.82
N PHE A 91 -24.81 -23.73 -15.57
CA PHE A 91 -23.95 -24.55 -14.74
C PHE A 91 -24.37 -24.46 -13.27
N ARG A 92 -24.28 -25.59 -12.55
CA ARG A 92 -24.40 -25.67 -11.09
C ARG A 92 -23.57 -26.85 -10.58
N HIS A 93 -22.66 -26.61 -9.62
CA HIS A 93 -21.84 -27.65 -9.01
C HIS A 93 -21.59 -27.37 -7.52
N GLU A 94 -21.54 -28.41 -6.69
CA GLU A 94 -21.17 -28.33 -5.27
C GLU A 94 -19.68 -28.68 -5.12
N PHE A 95 -18.93 -27.77 -4.51
CA PHE A 95 -17.50 -27.88 -4.20
C PHE A 95 -17.28 -28.05 -2.69
N GLY A 96 -16.10 -28.48 -2.24
CA GLY A 96 -15.78 -28.62 -0.80
C GLY A 96 -16.40 -29.85 -0.12
N ALA A 97 -16.86 -30.83 -0.91
CA ALA A 97 -17.43 -32.08 -0.42
C ALA A 97 -16.42 -33.22 -0.28
N LYS A 98 -15.26 -33.08 -0.93
CA LYS A 98 -14.19 -34.08 -1.02
C LYS A 98 -12.89 -33.44 -0.58
N ASP A 99 -12.07 -34.25 0.07
CA ASP A 99 -10.70 -33.89 0.45
C ASP A 99 -9.79 -34.04 -0.79
N PHE A 100 -9.05 -32.98 -1.10
CA PHE A 100 -8.08 -32.88 -2.18
C PHE A 100 -6.66 -32.58 -1.69
N ILE A 101 -6.47 -32.40 -0.37
CA ILE A 101 -5.15 -32.10 0.20
C ILE A 101 -4.30 -33.37 0.22
N ASP A 102 -3.02 -33.25 -0.14
CA ASP A 102 -2.05 -34.33 0.07
C ASP A 102 -1.84 -34.54 1.57
N SER A 103 -1.89 -35.79 2.04
CA SER A 103 -1.69 -36.13 3.45
C SER A 103 -0.32 -35.70 4.01
N HIS A 104 0.64 -35.37 3.15
CA HIS A 104 1.97 -34.88 3.50
C HIS A 104 2.16 -33.38 3.19
N ASP A 105 1.09 -32.66 2.85
CA ASP A 105 1.17 -31.22 2.65
C ASP A 105 1.63 -30.53 3.95
N GLU A 106 2.74 -29.80 3.87
CA GLU A 106 3.38 -29.18 5.04
C GLU A 106 2.48 -28.11 5.66
N THR A 107 1.77 -27.36 4.83
CA THR A 107 0.88 -26.28 5.27
C THR A 107 -0.32 -26.86 6.00
N SER A 108 -0.95 -27.91 5.47
CA SER A 108 -2.07 -28.58 6.11
C SER A 108 -1.66 -29.35 7.38
N ALA A 109 -0.48 -29.96 7.40
CA ALA A 109 0.07 -30.61 8.61
C ALA A 109 0.27 -29.60 9.75
N TYR A 110 0.57 -28.34 9.42
CA TYR A 110 0.81 -27.29 10.39
C TYR A 110 -0.46 -26.52 10.78
N TRP A 111 -1.28 -26.11 9.80
CA TRP A 111 -2.44 -25.23 9.98
C TRP A 111 -3.79 -25.95 9.99
N GLY A 112 -3.83 -27.23 9.59
CA GLY A 112 -5.05 -28.02 9.46
C GLY A 112 -5.86 -27.70 8.21
N TRP A 113 -5.31 -26.92 7.27
CA TRP A 113 -5.93 -26.58 5.99
C TRP A 113 -4.88 -26.14 4.97
N ALA A 114 -5.21 -26.21 3.68
CA ALA A 114 -4.43 -25.65 2.58
C ALA A 114 -5.34 -25.26 1.41
N PHE A 115 -4.89 -24.35 0.54
CA PHE A 115 -5.65 -24.04 -0.67
C PHE A 115 -5.46 -25.13 -1.73
N THR A 116 -6.57 -25.61 -2.28
CA THR A 116 -6.60 -26.59 -3.35
C THR A 116 -7.43 -26.12 -4.55
N TRP A 117 -7.28 -26.79 -5.68
CA TRP A 117 -8.08 -26.58 -6.89
C TRP A 117 -8.99 -27.78 -7.14
N ASP A 118 -10.28 -27.50 -7.32
CA ASP A 118 -11.25 -28.46 -7.85
C ASP A 118 -11.91 -27.88 -9.10
N GLY A 119 -12.41 -28.74 -9.99
CA GLY A 119 -13.06 -28.26 -11.20
C GLY A 119 -14.05 -29.22 -11.84
N ALA A 120 -15.02 -28.64 -12.53
CA ALA A 120 -16.10 -29.35 -13.20
C ALA A 120 -16.29 -28.84 -14.65
N PRO A 121 -16.73 -29.71 -15.57
CA PRO A 121 -17.03 -29.29 -16.94
C PRO A 121 -18.30 -28.44 -17.00
N ALA A 122 -18.33 -27.48 -17.93
CA ALA A 122 -19.48 -26.65 -18.24
C ALA A 122 -19.63 -26.49 -19.76
N ASN A 123 -20.87 -26.32 -20.23
CA ASN A 123 -21.14 -25.92 -21.60
C ASN A 123 -21.86 -24.57 -21.57
N LEU A 124 -21.22 -23.54 -22.09
CA LEU A 124 -21.67 -22.16 -21.95
C LEU A 124 -21.97 -21.56 -23.33
N ALA A 125 -23.04 -20.79 -23.43
CA ALA A 125 -23.35 -20.01 -24.62
C ALA A 125 -22.46 -18.75 -24.69
N LYS A 126 -22.24 -18.21 -25.89
CA LYS A 126 -21.64 -16.88 -26.03
C LYS A 126 -22.57 -15.83 -25.42
N GLY A 127 -22.02 -14.85 -24.71
CA GLY A 127 -22.76 -13.69 -24.23
C GLY A 127 -22.66 -13.48 -22.72
N PRO A 128 -23.53 -12.63 -22.15
CA PRO A 128 -23.48 -12.29 -20.73
C PRO A 128 -23.80 -13.51 -19.87
N ALA A 129 -23.08 -13.63 -18.76
CA ALA A 129 -23.30 -14.64 -17.75
C ALA A 129 -23.11 -14.04 -16.35
N ARG A 130 -23.84 -14.56 -15.36
CA ARG A 130 -23.61 -14.25 -13.95
C ARG A 130 -23.04 -15.47 -13.26
N VAL A 131 -21.86 -15.32 -12.68
CA VAL A 131 -21.27 -16.34 -11.82
C VAL A 131 -21.62 -16.00 -10.38
N SER A 132 -22.10 -16.97 -9.61
CA SER A 132 -22.34 -16.84 -8.17
C SER A 132 -21.67 -17.95 -7.38
N ILE A 133 -21.24 -17.60 -6.17
CA ILE A 133 -20.82 -18.53 -5.11
C ILE A 133 -21.91 -18.46 -4.03
N GLU A 134 -22.54 -19.59 -3.76
CA GLU A 134 -23.76 -19.73 -2.98
C GLU A 134 -23.55 -20.68 -1.78
N ILE A 135 -24.18 -20.35 -0.66
CA ILE A 135 -24.30 -21.22 0.52
C ILE A 135 -25.76 -21.66 0.61
N ASP A 136 -25.97 -22.97 0.57
CA ASP A 136 -27.32 -23.58 0.62
C ASP A 136 -27.56 -24.38 1.92
N LYS A 137 -26.52 -24.63 2.74
CA LYS A 137 -26.56 -25.43 3.97
C LYS A 137 -25.36 -25.12 4.88
N ALA A 138 -25.43 -25.48 6.16
CA ALA A 138 -24.27 -25.45 7.06
C ALA A 138 -23.21 -26.49 6.66
N ALA A 139 -21.97 -26.29 7.09
CA ALA A 139 -20.85 -27.21 6.89
C ALA A 139 -20.03 -27.39 8.19
N PRO A 140 -19.38 -28.56 8.37
CA PRO A 140 -18.48 -28.80 9.51
C PRO A 140 -17.28 -27.86 9.61
N ALA A 141 -16.76 -27.40 8.47
CA ALA A 141 -15.74 -26.36 8.40
C ALA A 141 -16.31 -25.07 7.81
N ARG A 142 -15.65 -23.96 8.11
CA ARG A 142 -15.83 -22.68 7.41
C ARG A 142 -15.49 -22.81 5.92
N ARG A 143 -16.02 -21.91 5.10
CA ARG A 143 -15.61 -21.78 3.70
C ARG A 143 -14.63 -20.64 3.55
N GLN A 144 -13.63 -20.84 2.71
CA GLN A 144 -12.81 -19.75 2.20
C GLN A 144 -12.56 -19.99 0.71
N VAL A 145 -13.10 -19.11 -0.14
CA VAL A 145 -12.94 -19.20 -1.59
C VAL A 145 -12.06 -18.05 -2.03
N ASP A 146 -10.95 -18.40 -2.69
CA ASP A 146 -9.94 -17.44 -3.13
C ASP A 146 -10.26 -16.92 -4.53
N CYS A 147 -10.31 -17.81 -5.52
CA CYS A 147 -10.57 -17.41 -6.88
C CYS A 147 -11.34 -18.44 -7.69
N PHE A 148 -11.82 -17.96 -8.83
CA PHE A 148 -12.64 -18.69 -9.77
C PHE A 148 -12.07 -18.51 -11.18
N LEU A 149 -11.98 -19.61 -11.93
CA LEU A 149 -11.45 -19.62 -13.28
C LEU A 149 -12.39 -20.34 -14.24
N VAL A 150 -12.80 -19.65 -15.30
CA VAL A 150 -13.52 -20.22 -16.45
C VAL A 150 -12.59 -20.18 -17.65
N THR A 151 -12.24 -21.36 -18.16
CA THR A 151 -11.36 -21.49 -19.32
C THR A 151 -11.93 -22.45 -20.34
N ASN A 152 -11.74 -22.15 -21.63
CA ASN A 152 -12.01 -23.09 -22.73
C ASN A 152 -10.74 -23.77 -23.24
N ASP A 153 -9.60 -23.54 -22.58
CA ASP A 153 -8.45 -24.43 -22.69
C ASP A 153 -8.69 -25.63 -21.77
N LEU A 154 -9.24 -26.71 -22.34
CA LEU A 154 -9.60 -27.91 -21.59
C LEU A 154 -8.36 -28.69 -21.09
N ALA A 155 -7.18 -28.40 -21.63
CA ALA A 155 -5.91 -28.98 -21.19
C ALA A 155 -5.29 -28.20 -20.02
N PHE A 156 -5.76 -26.98 -19.73
CA PHE A 156 -5.26 -26.18 -18.63
C PHE A 156 -5.69 -26.77 -17.28
N VAL A 157 -4.70 -27.08 -16.45
CA VAL A 157 -4.86 -27.48 -15.05
C VAL A 157 -4.16 -26.42 -14.19
N PRO A 158 -4.88 -25.66 -13.35
CA PRO A 158 -4.26 -24.70 -12.45
C PRO A 158 -3.45 -25.41 -11.37
N GLU A 159 -2.39 -24.75 -10.90
CA GLU A 159 -1.50 -25.26 -9.86
C GLU A 159 -1.10 -24.09 -8.94
N GLY A 160 -1.17 -24.29 -7.62
CA GLY A 160 -0.83 -23.26 -6.65
C GLY A 160 -1.60 -21.97 -6.89
N ARG A 161 -0.88 -20.84 -7.05
CA ARG A 161 -1.41 -19.51 -7.36
C ARG A 161 -1.37 -19.17 -8.86
N ARG A 162 -0.95 -20.10 -9.71
CA ARG A 162 -0.69 -19.83 -11.13
C ARG A 162 -1.97 -19.43 -11.84
N LYS A 163 -1.94 -18.26 -12.46
CA LYS A 163 -3.01 -17.73 -13.31
C LYS A 163 -2.79 -18.19 -14.77
N PRO A 164 -3.85 -18.36 -15.57
CA PRO A 164 -3.71 -18.44 -17.03
C PRO A 164 -3.01 -17.19 -17.57
N ASP A 165 -2.37 -17.30 -18.73
CA ASP A 165 -1.78 -16.13 -19.37
C ASP A 165 -2.89 -15.12 -19.74
N PHE A 166 -2.75 -13.88 -19.25
CA PHE A 166 -3.47 -12.72 -19.76
C PHE A 166 -3.26 -12.57 -21.27
N ALA A 167 -4.26 -12.07 -21.99
CA ALA A 167 -4.24 -12.08 -23.45
C ALA A 167 -3.07 -11.27 -24.02
N ALA A 168 -2.73 -10.13 -23.39
CA ALA A 168 -1.60 -9.32 -23.79
C ALA A 168 -0.25 -10.02 -23.54
N MET A 169 -0.15 -10.86 -22.51
CA MET A 169 1.09 -11.59 -22.22
C MET A 169 1.40 -12.64 -23.27
N HIS A 170 0.38 -13.32 -23.82
CA HIS A 170 0.59 -14.27 -24.91
C HIS A 170 1.28 -13.58 -26.09
N TYR A 171 0.84 -12.37 -26.46
CA TYR A 171 1.48 -11.58 -27.52
C TYR A 171 2.94 -11.23 -27.17
N LEU A 172 3.21 -10.78 -25.94
CA LEU A 172 4.58 -10.48 -25.50
C LEU A 172 5.49 -11.71 -25.52
N ARG A 173 4.98 -12.90 -25.13
CA ARG A 173 5.74 -14.16 -25.19
C ARG A 173 6.02 -14.58 -26.63
N GLU A 174 5.02 -14.54 -27.51
CA GLU A 174 5.21 -14.86 -28.94
C GLU A 174 6.18 -13.88 -29.60
N TRP A 175 6.04 -12.58 -29.31
CA TRP A 175 7.01 -11.58 -29.76
C TRP A 175 8.41 -11.87 -29.22
N SER A 176 8.56 -12.25 -27.95
CA SER A 176 9.87 -12.54 -27.35
C SER A 176 10.63 -13.70 -28.01
N LYS A 177 9.91 -14.63 -28.66
CA LYS A 177 10.49 -15.75 -29.42
C LYS A 177 11.11 -15.29 -30.74
N SER A 178 10.45 -14.37 -31.45
CA SER A 178 10.92 -13.86 -32.74
C SER A 178 11.79 -12.61 -32.63
N ARG A 179 11.53 -11.79 -31.60
CA ARG A 179 12.07 -10.44 -31.36
C ARG A 179 12.05 -9.58 -32.62
N THR A 180 10.98 -9.71 -33.40
CA THR A 180 10.82 -8.96 -34.64
C THR A 180 10.93 -7.46 -34.33
N PRO A 181 11.83 -6.70 -34.98
CA PRO A 181 11.98 -5.27 -34.72
C PRO A 181 10.67 -4.51 -34.97
N PHE A 182 10.34 -3.59 -34.07
CA PHE A 182 9.23 -2.67 -34.28
C PHE A 182 9.71 -1.37 -34.92
N ALA A 183 8.94 -0.85 -35.88
CA ALA A 183 9.11 0.53 -36.30
C ALA A 183 8.70 1.48 -35.17
N PRO A 184 9.46 2.55 -34.89
CA PRO A 184 9.06 3.54 -33.89
C PRO A 184 7.70 4.16 -34.24
N LEU A 185 6.79 4.24 -33.26
CA LEU A 185 5.52 4.96 -33.42
C LEU A 185 5.69 6.49 -33.30
N ILE A 186 6.81 6.91 -32.69
CA ILE A 186 7.17 8.31 -32.48
C ILE A 186 8.59 8.54 -32.96
N GLU A 187 8.86 9.70 -33.55
CA GLU A 187 10.22 10.11 -33.90
C GLU A 187 11.01 10.36 -32.61
N SER A 188 12.27 9.92 -32.56
CA SER A 188 13.12 10.25 -31.42
C SER A 188 13.38 11.74 -31.42
N THR A 189 12.88 12.47 -30.42
CA THR A 189 13.63 13.42 -29.56
C THR A 189 12.69 14.47 -28.96
N ARG A 190 12.40 14.35 -27.67
CA ARG A 190 12.45 15.55 -26.80
C ARG A 190 13.71 15.42 -25.97
N ALA A 191 14.72 16.23 -26.30
CA ALA A 191 15.95 16.30 -25.53
C ALA A 191 15.74 17.05 -24.20
N ASP A 192 14.81 18.01 -24.18
CA ASP A 192 14.54 18.83 -23.01
C ASP A 192 13.47 18.21 -22.10
N LEU A 193 13.76 18.19 -20.81
CA LEU A 193 12.81 17.79 -19.78
C LEU A 193 11.76 18.89 -19.59
N PRO A 194 10.46 18.55 -19.55
CA PRO A 194 9.41 19.50 -19.21
C PRO A 194 9.68 20.17 -17.85
N SER A 195 9.40 21.46 -17.73
CA SER A 195 9.54 22.18 -16.44
C SER A 195 8.60 21.61 -15.38
N THR A 196 7.44 21.08 -15.79
CA THR A 196 6.47 20.38 -14.93
C THR A 196 7.01 19.11 -14.28
N TRP A 197 8.14 18.58 -14.77
CA TRP A 197 8.78 17.40 -14.18
C TRP A 197 9.84 17.76 -13.14
N GLN A 198 10.21 19.04 -13.05
CA GLN A 198 11.10 19.51 -12.00
C GLN A 198 10.37 19.42 -10.66
N ARG A 199 11.04 18.90 -9.64
CA ARG A 199 10.50 18.76 -8.30
C ARG A 199 10.55 20.10 -7.57
N PRO A 200 9.42 20.72 -7.19
CA PRO A 200 9.37 21.64 -6.06
C PRO A 200 10.27 21.25 -4.88
N LYS A 201 10.93 22.26 -4.29
CA LYS A 201 11.62 22.08 -3.02
C LYS A 201 10.62 22.08 -1.86
N VAL A 202 10.72 21.10 -0.97
CA VAL A 202 9.93 21.04 0.25
C VAL A 202 10.72 21.71 1.38
N ALA A 203 10.18 22.78 1.96
CA ALA A 203 10.87 23.61 2.97
C ALA A 203 12.31 23.99 2.57
N GLY A 204 12.49 24.35 1.28
CA GLY A 204 13.78 24.74 0.72
C GLY A 204 14.76 23.60 0.42
N ARG A 205 14.34 22.33 0.57
CA ARG A 205 15.17 21.13 0.37
C ARG A 205 14.63 20.29 -0.80
N ASP A 206 15.53 19.67 -1.57
CA ASP A 206 15.18 18.71 -2.63
C ASP A 206 14.99 17.28 -2.08
N PHE A 207 15.54 16.99 -0.91
CA PHE A 207 15.39 15.71 -0.23
C PHE A 207 15.45 15.88 1.28
N MET A 208 14.68 15.05 1.99
CA MET A 208 14.74 14.92 3.44
C MET A 208 14.35 13.51 3.88
N ILE A 209 14.65 13.18 5.13
CA ILE A 209 14.26 11.93 5.77
C ILE A 209 13.53 12.30 7.07
N PRO A 210 12.19 12.49 7.00
CA PRO A 210 11.38 12.73 8.18
C PRO A 210 11.48 11.51 9.12
N TRP A 211 11.75 11.76 10.39
CA TRP A 211 12.11 10.73 11.36
C TRP A 211 11.40 10.93 12.69
N ASN A 212 10.74 9.89 13.20
CA ASN A 212 10.09 9.93 14.52
C ASN A 212 11.13 10.18 15.61
N ILE A 213 11.01 11.27 16.36
CA ILE A 213 11.95 11.61 17.43
C ILE A 213 11.45 11.09 18.76
N ALA A 214 12.32 10.43 19.52
CA ALA A 214 12.00 9.93 20.85
C ALA A 214 11.70 11.09 21.81
N LYS A 215 10.69 10.92 22.67
CA LYS A 215 10.32 11.91 23.71
C LYS A 215 11.51 12.29 24.60
N ASP A 216 12.33 11.30 24.92
CA ASP A 216 13.53 11.40 25.73
C ASP A 216 14.51 12.45 25.19
N PHE A 217 14.60 12.64 23.86
CA PHE A 217 15.44 13.70 23.30
C PHE A 217 15.01 15.08 23.82
N TRP A 218 13.70 15.36 23.80
CA TRP A 218 13.16 16.64 24.25
C TRP A 218 13.36 16.85 25.77
N GLN A 219 13.26 15.77 26.56
CA GLN A 219 13.51 15.81 28.01
C GLN A 219 14.99 16.05 28.35
N LEU A 220 15.90 15.65 27.47
CA LEU A 220 17.34 15.82 27.65
C LEU A 220 17.85 17.15 27.06
N TYR A 221 17.06 17.87 26.27
CA TYR A 221 17.52 19.03 25.48
C TYR A 221 18.19 20.13 26.31
N ASP A 222 17.69 20.38 27.51
CA ASP A 222 18.21 21.42 28.41
C ASP A 222 19.43 20.96 29.24
N LYS A 223 19.81 19.68 29.15
CA LYS A 223 21.03 19.20 29.79
C LYS A 223 22.27 19.73 29.06
N PRO A 224 23.42 19.85 29.77
CA PRO A 224 24.68 20.20 29.16
C PRO A 224 25.00 19.31 27.94
N PRO A 225 25.64 19.84 26.89
CA PRO A 225 25.92 19.09 25.66
C PRO A 225 26.59 17.73 25.86
N ASN A 226 27.45 17.57 26.87
CA ASN A 226 28.12 16.31 27.20
C ASN A 226 27.23 15.25 27.88
N GLN A 227 25.97 15.58 28.20
CA GLN A 227 24.99 14.70 28.84
C GLN A 227 23.76 14.43 27.96
N ARG A 228 23.79 14.85 26.70
CA ARG A 228 22.69 14.63 25.73
C ARG A 228 23.23 14.41 24.33
N SER A 229 22.40 13.82 23.46
CA SER A 229 22.64 13.90 22.02
C SER A 229 22.56 15.36 21.56
N LEU A 230 23.45 15.74 20.64
CA LEU A 230 23.41 17.07 20.01
C LEU A 230 22.30 17.19 18.97
N TYR A 231 21.82 16.05 18.44
CA TYR A 231 20.84 15.98 17.37
C TYR A 231 19.61 15.16 17.80
N PRO A 232 18.40 15.50 17.28
CA PRO A 232 17.21 14.69 17.46
C PRO A 232 17.46 13.25 17.02
N PHE A 233 17.03 12.28 17.83
CA PHE A 233 17.24 10.87 17.55
C PHE A 233 16.01 10.02 17.92
N SER A 234 15.99 8.81 17.39
CA SER A 234 15.16 7.72 17.91
C SER A 234 15.89 6.41 17.69
N ALA A 235 16.17 5.72 18.78
CA ALA A 235 16.94 4.49 18.80
C ALA A 235 16.49 3.65 19.98
N GLU A 236 16.65 2.33 19.86
CA GLU A 236 16.36 1.40 20.93
C GLU A 236 17.59 0.49 21.20
N PRO A 237 17.99 0.27 22.47
CA PRO A 237 17.54 0.98 23.68
C PRO A 237 18.05 2.44 23.75
N ILE A 238 17.22 3.34 24.26
CA ILE A 238 17.53 4.78 24.35
C ILE A 238 18.71 5.06 25.28
N ASP A 239 18.79 4.37 26.42
CA ASP A 239 19.81 4.56 27.44
C ASP A 239 21.21 4.19 26.92
N GLU A 240 21.34 3.07 26.21
CA GLU A 240 22.59 2.67 25.56
C GLU A 240 22.97 3.66 24.43
N PHE A 241 21.99 4.19 23.67
CA PHE A 241 22.24 5.23 22.68
C PHE A 241 22.78 6.52 23.32
N VAL A 242 22.11 7.03 24.36
CA VAL A 242 22.54 8.25 25.07
C VAL A 242 23.92 8.06 25.68
N LYS A 243 24.19 6.92 26.31
CA LYS A 243 25.51 6.57 26.84
C LYS A 243 26.59 6.55 25.74
N ALA A 244 26.26 6.03 24.56
CA ALA A 244 27.21 5.92 23.45
C ALA A 244 27.47 7.25 22.74
N TYR A 245 26.49 8.16 22.65
CA TYR A 245 26.55 9.33 21.76
C TYR A 245 26.39 10.71 22.43
N SER A 246 26.23 10.79 23.75
CA SER A 246 26.16 12.09 24.45
C SER A 246 27.41 12.94 24.18
N GLY A 247 27.20 14.20 23.80
CA GLY A 247 28.26 15.16 23.48
C GLY A 247 29.03 14.90 22.19
N LYS A 248 28.73 13.82 21.45
CA LYS A 248 29.41 13.52 20.18
C LYS A 248 28.83 14.36 19.05
N ARG A 249 29.72 14.85 18.18
CA ARG A 249 29.35 15.54 16.94
C ARG A 249 29.09 14.59 15.78
N GLU A 250 29.78 13.46 15.79
CA GLU A 250 29.60 12.38 14.85
C GLU A 250 28.60 11.40 15.46
N VAL A 251 27.38 11.42 14.94
CA VAL A 251 26.29 10.55 15.37
C VAL A 251 25.71 9.94 14.10
N PRO A 252 25.99 8.65 13.80
CA PRO A 252 25.56 8.05 12.54
C PRO A 252 24.09 8.30 12.28
N ILE A 253 23.75 8.60 11.02
CA ILE A 253 22.41 9.04 10.57
C ILE A 253 22.02 10.43 11.10
N PHE A 254 22.01 10.63 12.42
CA PHE A 254 21.35 11.76 13.08
C PHE A 254 22.11 13.09 13.04
N ASP A 255 23.40 13.09 12.75
CA ASP A 255 24.17 14.32 12.49
C ASP A 255 23.89 14.93 11.11
N SER A 256 23.22 14.19 10.21
CA SER A 256 22.84 14.68 8.89
C SER A 256 21.73 15.71 8.94
N LYS A 257 21.88 16.76 8.12
CA LYS A 257 20.83 17.77 7.91
C LYS A 257 19.63 17.22 7.16
N LEU A 258 19.74 16.06 6.50
CA LEU A 258 18.61 15.44 5.82
C LEU A 258 17.55 14.96 6.81
N ILE A 259 17.94 14.64 8.04
CA ILE A 259 17.01 14.19 9.08
C ILE A 259 16.13 15.36 9.52
N VAL A 260 14.82 15.14 9.47
CA VAL A 260 13.80 16.13 9.83
C VAL A 260 12.94 15.56 10.95
N PRO A 261 12.75 16.28 12.07
CA PRO A 261 11.97 15.75 13.19
C PRO A 261 10.51 15.52 12.82
N VAL A 262 10.02 14.34 13.17
CA VAL A 262 8.60 13.99 13.23
C VAL A 262 8.25 13.76 14.70
N VAL A 263 7.18 14.39 15.15
CA VAL A 263 6.67 14.24 16.53
C VAL A 263 5.28 13.63 16.49
N TYR A 264 4.88 12.93 17.54
CA TYR A 264 3.57 12.29 17.58
C TYR A 264 2.47 13.27 18.00
N ILE A 265 1.30 13.20 17.37
CA ILE A 265 0.19 14.14 17.59
C ILE A 265 -0.22 14.27 19.06
N ASN A 266 -0.18 13.17 19.83
CA ASN A 266 -0.57 13.19 21.25
C ASN A 266 0.39 14.00 22.13
N ASP A 267 1.60 14.28 21.62
CA ASP A 267 2.63 15.02 22.35
C ASP A 267 2.60 16.52 22.02
N LEU A 268 1.88 16.92 20.96
CA LEU A 268 1.76 18.33 20.57
C LEU A 268 1.32 19.26 21.71
N PRO A 269 0.36 18.90 22.59
CA PRO A 269 -0.02 19.77 23.71
C PRO A 269 1.13 20.09 24.66
N GLU A 270 2.15 19.24 24.77
CA GLU A 270 3.35 19.52 25.56
C GLU A 270 4.41 20.24 24.71
N LEU A 271 4.65 19.74 23.49
CA LEU A 271 5.71 20.22 22.61
C LEU A 271 5.45 21.63 22.08
N LEU A 272 4.20 22.07 21.94
CA LEU A 272 3.88 23.42 21.48
C LEU A 272 3.68 24.45 22.60
N LYS A 273 3.83 24.06 23.87
CA LYS A 273 3.80 25.01 24.99
C LYS A 273 4.91 26.04 24.87
N ASP A 274 4.62 27.26 25.30
CA ASP A 274 5.64 28.30 25.37
C ASP A 274 6.80 27.85 26.25
N GLY A 275 8.02 28.13 25.80
CA GLY A 275 9.24 27.66 26.47
C GLY A 275 9.42 26.13 26.50
N SER A 276 8.77 25.34 25.66
CA SER A 276 9.12 23.91 25.52
C SER A 276 10.51 23.74 24.89
N ALA A 277 11.17 22.61 25.15
CA ALA A 277 12.42 22.25 24.49
C ALA A 277 12.27 22.20 22.96
N PHE A 278 11.13 21.69 22.48
CA PHE A 278 10.83 21.63 21.05
C PHE A 278 10.72 23.01 20.40
N ARG A 279 9.99 23.95 21.04
CA ARG A 279 9.86 25.34 20.57
C ARG A 279 11.21 26.05 20.52
N ARG A 280 12.06 25.86 21.55
CA ARG A 280 13.43 26.38 21.53
C ARG A 280 14.25 25.80 20.38
N TYR A 281 14.24 24.48 20.22
CA TYR A 281 14.92 23.80 19.11
C TYR A 281 14.48 24.34 17.75
N LEU A 282 13.18 24.47 17.51
CA LEU A 282 12.66 25.01 16.25
C LEU A 282 13.08 26.47 16.03
N SER A 283 13.07 27.29 17.07
CA SER A 283 13.49 28.69 16.98
C SER A 283 14.99 28.83 16.70
N GLU A 284 15.83 28.02 17.35
CA GLU A 284 17.30 28.04 17.22
C GLU A 284 17.77 27.48 15.88
N THR A 285 17.15 26.39 15.41
CA THR A 285 17.62 25.67 14.22
C THR A 285 16.90 26.02 12.94
N LYS A 286 15.69 26.61 13.03
CA LYS A 286 14.77 26.81 11.91
C LYS A 286 14.48 25.53 11.13
N SER A 287 14.60 24.37 11.79
CA SER A 287 14.39 23.08 11.14
C SER A 287 12.92 22.92 10.73
N PRO A 288 12.63 22.36 9.54
CA PRO A 288 11.29 21.90 9.26
C PRO A 288 10.93 20.75 10.22
N PHE A 289 9.64 20.44 10.34
CA PHE A 289 9.14 19.31 11.11
C PHE A 289 7.78 18.84 10.57
N ALA A 290 7.43 17.59 10.85
CA ALA A 290 6.10 17.06 10.58
C ALA A 290 5.48 16.45 11.85
N VAL A 291 4.20 16.14 11.78
CA VAL A 291 3.49 15.48 12.88
C VAL A 291 2.90 14.16 12.41
N LEU A 292 3.25 13.07 13.06
CA LEU A 292 2.63 11.76 12.83
C LEU A 292 1.27 11.71 13.53
N ILE A 293 0.22 11.38 12.79
CA ILE A 293 -1.15 11.36 13.32
C ILE A 293 -1.73 9.96 13.49
N ASN A 294 -0.92 8.93 13.25
CA ASN A 294 -1.36 7.54 13.26
C ASN A 294 -2.02 7.15 14.58
N TYR A 295 -3.30 6.78 14.54
CA TYR A 295 -4.11 6.35 15.70
C TYR A 295 -4.15 7.35 16.88
N GLY A 296 -3.75 8.60 16.64
CA GLY A 296 -3.63 9.62 17.67
C GLY A 296 -4.70 10.72 17.57
N SER A 297 -4.90 11.41 18.68
CA SER A 297 -5.78 12.57 18.80
C SER A 297 -5.26 13.49 19.90
N ALA A 298 -4.77 14.67 19.52
CA ALA A 298 -4.27 15.66 20.48
C ALA A 298 -5.40 16.14 21.40
N SER A 299 -5.12 16.17 22.71
CA SER A 299 -6.00 16.74 23.73
C SER A 299 -5.30 17.88 24.45
N PHE A 300 -5.67 19.12 24.12
CA PHE A 300 -5.15 20.31 24.78
C PHE A 300 -5.82 20.53 26.15
N ALA A 301 -5.10 21.19 27.08
CA ALA A 301 -5.58 21.44 28.43
C ALA A 301 -6.78 22.40 28.48
N SER A 302 -6.89 23.30 27.49
CA SER A 302 -7.99 24.23 27.33
C SER A 302 -8.25 24.56 25.85
N ASP A 303 -9.44 25.10 25.56
CA ASP A 303 -9.76 25.62 24.22
C ASP A 303 -8.85 26.77 23.80
N ALA A 304 -8.34 27.55 24.76
CA ALA A 304 -7.38 28.61 24.49
C ALA A 304 -6.03 28.04 24.03
N ASP A 305 -5.53 27.00 24.72
CA ASP A 305 -4.28 26.32 24.33
C ASP A 305 -4.38 25.69 22.94
N ALA A 306 -5.54 25.10 22.64
CA ALA A 306 -5.83 24.54 21.32
C ALA A 306 -5.75 25.60 20.20
N ARG A 307 -6.37 26.77 20.43
CA ARG A 307 -6.32 27.90 19.49
C ARG A 307 -4.93 28.51 19.36
N ILE A 308 -4.16 28.57 20.46
CA ILE A 308 -2.76 29.02 20.43
C ILE A 308 -1.94 28.07 19.55
N ALA A 309 -2.06 26.75 19.74
CA ALA A 309 -1.36 25.77 18.92
C ALA A 309 -1.69 25.92 17.43
N TRP A 310 -2.97 26.14 17.10
CA TRP A 310 -3.40 26.44 15.73
C TRP A 310 -2.74 27.70 15.16
N ASN A 311 -2.77 28.80 15.91
CA ASN A 311 -2.16 30.06 15.48
C ASN A 311 -0.64 29.95 15.29
N LEU A 312 0.03 29.13 16.11
CA LEU A 312 1.46 28.85 15.94
C LEU A 312 1.74 28.09 14.64
N LEU A 313 0.98 27.03 14.37
CA LEU A 313 1.16 26.19 13.17
C LEU A 313 0.85 26.94 11.86
N ASN A 314 -0.02 27.94 11.88
CA ASN A 314 -0.37 28.75 10.69
C ASN A 314 0.26 30.14 10.67
N GLY A 315 1.03 30.47 11.70
CA GLY A 315 1.74 31.74 11.82
C GLY A 315 3.23 31.49 11.89
N GLU A 316 3.79 31.62 13.09
CA GLU A 316 5.24 31.55 13.34
C GLU A 316 5.91 30.30 12.76
N LEU A 317 5.25 29.14 12.85
CA LEU A 317 5.81 27.86 12.42
C LEU A 317 5.35 27.42 11.02
N HIS A 318 4.58 28.25 10.29
CA HIS A 318 3.95 27.86 9.03
C HIS A 318 4.92 27.26 8.00
N ASP A 319 6.07 27.90 7.82
CA ASP A 319 7.06 27.51 6.82
C ASP A 319 7.95 26.34 7.30
N GLN A 320 8.03 26.12 8.62
CA GLN A 320 8.71 24.97 9.21
C GLN A 320 7.78 23.75 9.27
N PHE A 321 6.47 23.95 9.39
CA PHE A 321 5.49 22.87 9.50
C PHE A 321 5.19 22.26 8.14
N LEU A 322 5.77 21.09 7.89
CA LEU A 322 5.58 20.32 6.67
C LEU A 322 4.14 19.82 6.55
N GLY A 323 3.57 19.35 7.65
CA GLY A 323 2.20 18.86 7.70
C GLY A 323 1.99 17.61 8.57
N TRP A 324 0.84 16.98 8.35
CA TRP A 324 0.32 15.83 9.07
C TRP A 324 0.62 14.54 8.31
N ILE A 325 1.61 13.77 8.75
CA ILE A 325 1.89 12.44 8.21
C ILE A 325 0.79 11.49 8.66
N SER A 326 -0.02 11.07 7.69
CA SER A 326 -1.11 10.12 7.86
C SER A 326 -0.70 8.81 7.19
N GLY A 327 -0.04 7.92 7.96
CA GLY A 327 0.31 6.57 7.54
C GLY A 327 -0.95 5.75 7.24
N GLU A 328 -0.93 4.97 6.16
CA GLU A 328 -1.98 4.00 5.82
C GLU A 328 -3.42 4.55 5.72
N SER A 329 -3.59 5.86 5.63
CA SER A 329 -4.90 6.50 5.81
C SER A 329 -5.00 7.87 5.16
N ILE A 330 -6.23 8.26 4.84
CA ILE A 330 -6.60 9.65 4.57
C ILE A 330 -7.07 10.28 5.88
N GLY A 331 -6.11 10.66 6.72
CA GLY A 331 -6.31 11.49 7.89
C GLY A 331 -6.87 10.82 9.14
N PHE A 332 -6.97 9.48 9.22
CA PHE A 332 -7.51 8.75 10.39
C PHE A 332 -8.91 9.24 10.82
N ILE A 333 -9.87 9.15 9.90
CA ILE A 333 -11.28 9.55 10.10
C ILE A 333 -12.31 8.45 9.79
N TRP A 334 -11.86 7.21 9.57
CA TRP A 334 -12.74 6.11 9.13
C TRP A 334 -13.85 5.75 10.13
N ASP A 335 -13.66 6.01 11.43
CA ASP A 335 -14.70 5.75 12.45
C ASP A 335 -15.95 6.62 12.23
N GLU A 336 -15.82 7.72 11.49
CA GLU A 336 -16.95 8.56 11.08
C GLU A 336 -17.69 8.04 9.85
N ALA A 337 -17.11 7.11 9.09
CA ALA A 337 -17.66 6.63 7.82
C ALA A 337 -19.07 6.02 7.96
N PRO A 338 -19.37 5.13 8.94
CA PRO A 338 -20.72 4.59 9.09
C PRO A 338 -21.78 5.69 9.28
N LYS A 339 -21.40 6.79 9.93
CA LYS A 339 -22.30 7.90 10.21
C LYS A 339 -22.48 8.85 9.02
N TYR A 340 -21.45 9.14 8.24
CA TYR A 340 -21.50 10.22 7.25
C TYR A 340 -21.19 9.81 5.80
N LEU A 341 -20.49 8.70 5.56
CA LEU A 341 -20.24 8.25 4.20
C LEU A 341 -21.53 7.67 3.61
N ARG A 342 -21.87 8.10 2.40
CA ARG A 342 -23.07 7.68 1.68
C ARG A 342 -22.66 7.25 0.28
N ILE A 343 -22.41 5.96 0.13
CA ILE A 343 -22.06 5.33 -1.13
C ILE A 343 -22.92 4.09 -1.34
N SER A 344 -23.15 3.73 -2.59
CA SER A 344 -23.92 2.55 -2.97
C SER A 344 -23.45 2.05 -4.33
N SER A 345 -23.66 0.76 -4.61
CA SER A 345 -23.20 0.10 -5.84
C SER A 345 -23.96 0.53 -7.10
N ASP A 346 -25.04 1.29 -6.96
CA ASP A 346 -25.81 1.91 -8.04
C ASP A 346 -25.28 3.29 -8.47
N MET A 347 -24.37 3.88 -7.70
CA MET A 347 -23.71 5.15 -8.05
C MET A 347 -22.72 4.96 -9.21
N SER A 348 -22.64 5.97 -10.08
CA SER A 348 -21.56 6.05 -11.07
C SER A 348 -20.19 6.25 -10.38
N ARG A 349 -19.10 6.00 -11.11
CA ARG A 349 -17.74 6.22 -10.62
C ARG A 349 -17.52 7.66 -10.12
N ALA A 350 -17.96 8.64 -10.91
CA ALA A 350 -17.88 10.05 -10.54
C ALA A 350 -18.68 10.35 -9.26
N GLN A 351 -19.91 9.84 -9.14
CA GLN A 351 -20.74 10.01 -7.94
C GLN A 351 -20.09 9.40 -6.69
N LEU A 352 -19.44 8.23 -6.83
CA LEU A 352 -18.70 7.60 -5.74
C LEU A 352 -17.51 8.47 -5.30
N LEU A 353 -16.73 8.98 -6.26
CA LEU A 353 -15.59 9.85 -5.98
C LEU A 353 -16.02 11.15 -5.29
N ASP A 354 -17.10 11.78 -5.75
CA ASP A 354 -17.67 12.99 -5.15
C ASP A 354 -18.19 12.74 -3.73
N ALA A 355 -18.87 11.62 -3.50
CA ALA A 355 -19.33 11.23 -2.17
C ALA A 355 -18.16 11.01 -1.20
N LEU A 356 -17.07 10.41 -1.68
CA LEU A 356 -15.84 10.24 -0.90
C LEU A 356 -15.16 11.59 -0.62
N ARG A 357 -15.06 12.48 -1.63
CA ARG A 357 -14.56 13.84 -1.45
C ARG A 357 -15.33 14.59 -0.37
N ALA A 358 -16.66 14.56 -0.44
CA ALA A 358 -17.53 15.22 0.52
C ALA A 358 -17.37 14.65 1.93
N PHE A 359 -17.30 13.32 2.05
CA PHE A 359 -17.07 12.64 3.32
C PHE A 359 -15.72 13.04 3.94
N TYR A 360 -14.61 12.85 3.23
CA TYR A 360 -13.28 13.14 3.76
C TYR A 360 -13.11 14.63 4.08
N THR A 361 -13.56 15.52 3.21
CA THR A 361 -13.50 16.97 3.45
C THR A 361 -14.25 17.35 4.73
N GLY A 362 -15.47 16.85 4.90
CA GLY A 362 -16.27 17.13 6.09
C GLY A 362 -15.70 16.51 7.36
N ALA A 363 -15.20 15.27 7.29
CA ALA A 363 -14.64 14.56 8.43
C ALA A 363 -13.32 15.19 8.90
N LEU A 364 -12.43 15.57 7.98
CA LEU A 364 -11.21 16.29 8.32
C LEU A 364 -11.51 17.66 8.92
N ALA A 365 -12.43 18.42 8.34
CA ALA A 365 -12.83 19.72 8.88
C ALA A 365 -13.37 19.61 10.31
N ARG A 366 -14.19 18.59 10.60
CA ARG A 366 -14.67 18.31 11.95
C ARG A 366 -13.55 17.88 12.90
N LYS A 367 -12.69 16.94 12.47
CA LYS A 367 -11.55 16.46 13.25
C LYS A 367 -10.67 17.63 13.69
N TRP A 368 -10.21 18.43 12.74
CA TRP A 368 -9.32 19.54 13.05
C TRP A 368 -9.99 20.64 13.87
N SER A 369 -11.25 20.97 13.56
CA SER A 369 -11.98 21.96 14.35
C SER A 369 -12.22 21.49 15.78
N ALA A 370 -12.44 20.19 15.99
CA ALA A 370 -12.55 19.61 17.32
C ALA A 370 -11.22 19.59 18.08
N THR A 371 -10.10 19.34 17.40
CA THR A 371 -8.75 19.35 17.97
C THR A 371 -8.30 20.76 18.37
N PHE A 372 -8.48 21.74 17.49
CA PHE A 372 -7.96 23.12 17.67
C PHE A 372 -9.00 24.12 18.20
N LYS A 373 -10.26 23.68 18.34
CA LYS A 373 -11.38 24.48 18.87
C LYS A 373 -11.65 25.74 18.05
N THR A 374 -11.39 25.70 16.75
CA THR A 374 -11.61 26.79 15.78
C THR A 374 -11.84 26.21 14.39
N ASP A 375 -12.47 26.95 13.48
CA ASP A 375 -12.68 26.46 12.12
C ASP A 375 -11.34 26.38 11.38
N CYS A 376 -10.99 25.16 11.00
CA CYS A 376 -9.69 24.80 10.44
C CYS A 376 -9.77 24.38 8.97
N GLY A 377 -10.97 24.11 8.46
CA GLY A 377 -11.15 23.38 7.20
C GLY A 377 -10.46 22.00 7.19
N PRO A 378 -10.38 21.33 6.02
CA PRO A 378 -9.83 19.98 5.89
C PRO A 378 -8.30 19.91 5.94
N MET A 379 -7.59 21.03 5.77
CA MET A 379 -6.12 21.12 5.68
C MET A 379 -5.48 20.22 4.62
N TRP A 380 -6.10 20.09 3.45
CA TRP A 380 -5.56 19.24 2.38
C TRP A 380 -4.11 19.55 2.02
N GLU A 381 -3.74 20.83 1.95
CA GLU A 381 -2.37 21.27 1.63
C GLU A 381 -1.32 20.80 2.66
N LYS A 382 -1.70 20.70 3.93
CA LYS A 382 -0.83 20.23 5.02
C LYS A 382 -1.00 18.74 5.29
N MET A 383 -1.76 17.99 4.49
CA MET A 383 -1.89 16.54 4.65
C MET A 383 -0.78 15.82 3.90
N LEU A 384 -0.05 14.96 4.60
CA LEU A 384 0.93 14.04 4.02
C LEU A 384 0.31 12.63 4.06
N THR A 385 -0.62 12.37 3.14
CA THR A 385 -1.35 11.09 3.06
C THR A 385 -0.44 10.01 2.50
N ALA A 386 -0.06 9.02 3.29
CA ALA A 386 0.67 7.86 2.81
C ALA A 386 -0.29 6.76 2.38
N GLN A 387 -0.44 6.64 1.06
CA GLN A 387 -1.33 5.69 0.42
C GLN A 387 -0.82 4.25 0.59
N SER A 388 -1.56 3.42 1.32
CA SER A 388 -1.34 1.97 1.43
C SER A 388 -2.12 1.18 0.36
N THR A 389 -2.51 -0.03 0.73
CA THR A 389 -3.41 -0.92 0.02
C THR A 389 -4.71 -0.19 -0.34
N SER A 390 -5.28 -0.55 -1.49
CA SER A 390 -6.56 0.01 -1.97
C SER A 390 -6.57 1.50 -2.29
N SER A 391 -5.48 2.21 -2.02
CA SER A 391 -5.48 3.67 -2.01
C SER A 391 -4.69 4.33 -3.15
N THR A 392 -4.01 3.54 -3.99
CA THR A 392 -3.44 4.02 -5.28
C THR A 392 -4.54 4.64 -6.14
N SER A 393 -5.76 4.11 -6.01
CA SER A 393 -7.01 4.61 -6.60
C SER A 393 -7.33 6.07 -6.30
N PHE A 394 -6.74 6.66 -5.26
CA PHE A 394 -6.97 8.03 -4.83
C PHE A 394 -5.82 8.99 -5.15
N ALA A 395 -4.73 8.56 -5.80
CA ALA A 395 -3.52 9.39 -5.96
C ALA A 395 -3.84 10.74 -6.62
N HIS A 396 -4.48 10.70 -7.78
CA HIS A 396 -4.87 11.90 -8.53
C HIS A 396 -5.98 12.69 -7.83
N ALA A 397 -6.96 11.99 -7.25
CA ALA A 397 -8.07 12.62 -6.55
C ALA A 397 -7.60 13.43 -5.34
N LEU A 398 -6.69 12.90 -4.53
CA LEU A 398 -6.13 13.60 -3.38
C LEU A 398 -5.37 14.86 -3.80
N SER A 399 -4.60 14.79 -4.90
CA SER A 399 -3.94 15.98 -5.45
C SER A 399 -4.94 17.02 -5.94
N GLU A 400 -5.98 16.62 -6.67
CA GLU A 400 -7.06 17.53 -7.10
C GLU A 400 -7.81 18.14 -5.89
N TRP A 401 -7.93 17.41 -4.78
CA TRP A 401 -8.55 17.92 -3.55
C TRP A 401 -7.64 18.88 -2.76
N GLY A 402 -6.36 18.96 -3.13
CA GLY A 402 -5.40 19.94 -2.59
C GLY A 402 -4.20 19.34 -1.87
N VAL A 403 -4.04 18.01 -1.84
CA VAL A 403 -2.84 17.38 -1.25
C VAL A 403 -1.61 17.70 -2.10
N ARG A 404 -0.63 18.36 -1.50
CA ARG A 404 0.62 18.76 -2.18
C ARG A 404 1.77 17.79 -1.97
N PHE A 405 1.70 16.91 -0.97
CA PHE A 405 2.78 15.99 -0.67
C PHE A 405 2.25 14.57 -0.46
N LEU A 406 2.14 13.83 -1.56
CA LEU A 406 1.56 12.48 -1.58
C LEU A 406 2.57 11.44 -1.08
N GLY A 407 2.21 10.67 -0.08
CA GLY A 407 2.97 9.51 0.32
C GLY A 407 2.51 8.27 -0.44
N MET A 408 3.44 7.40 -0.78
CA MET A 408 3.15 6.02 -1.12
C MET A 408 3.75 5.15 -0.03
N GLU A 409 2.90 4.45 0.69
CA GLU A 409 3.34 3.38 1.57
C GLU A 409 3.64 2.15 0.73
N THR A 410 4.84 1.59 0.89
CA THR A 410 5.12 0.24 0.40
C THR A 410 5.50 -0.71 1.50
N SER A 411 4.78 -1.82 1.56
CA SER A 411 5.15 -3.03 2.28
C SER A 411 5.78 -4.09 1.38
N ALA A 412 6.49 -5.03 1.98
CA ALA A 412 7.22 -6.05 1.27
C ALA A 412 6.30 -7.04 0.52
N VAL A 413 5.03 -7.10 0.89
CA VAL A 413 3.99 -7.89 0.18
C VAL A 413 3.36 -7.13 -0.99
N GLN A 414 3.48 -5.81 -1.05
CA GLN A 414 2.79 -5.03 -2.07
C GLN A 414 3.49 -5.18 -3.43
N PRO A 415 2.75 -5.59 -4.48
CA PRO A 415 3.33 -5.89 -5.78
C PRO A 415 3.65 -4.63 -6.60
N MET A 416 4.66 -4.77 -7.48
CA MET A 416 5.05 -3.82 -8.53
C MET A 416 5.21 -2.37 -8.04
N THR A 417 6.15 -2.13 -7.13
CA THR A 417 6.47 -0.78 -6.60
C THR A 417 6.68 0.26 -7.69
N ALA A 418 7.31 -0.10 -8.81
CA ALA A 418 7.54 0.80 -9.94
C ALA A 418 6.25 1.37 -10.55
N MET A 419 5.21 0.55 -10.62
CA MET A 419 3.90 0.95 -11.13
C MET A 419 3.20 1.88 -10.15
N ARG A 420 3.25 1.59 -8.85
CA ARG A 420 2.69 2.47 -7.81
C ARG A 420 3.40 3.84 -7.79
N ILE A 421 4.73 3.85 -7.98
CA ILE A 421 5.49 5.09 -8.20
C ILE A 421 4.99 5.85 -9.42
N ALA A 422 4.68 5.19 -10.53
CA ALA A 422 4.14 5.85 -11.73
C ALA A 422 2.80 6.57 -11.46
N PHE A 423 1.94 6.01 -10.61
CA PHE A 423 0.72 6.68 -10.15
C PHE A 423 1.03 7.92 -9.31
N THR A 424 1.81 7.77 -8.23
CA THR A 424 2.05 8.88 -7.30
C THR A 424 2.90 9.99 -7.91
N ARG A 425 3.95 9.64 -8.65
CA ARG A 425 4.79 10.61 -9.37
C ARG A 425 4.02 11.29 -10.50
N GLY A 426 3.20 10.55 -11.23
CA GLY A 426 2.35 11.10 -12.28
C GLY A 426 1.33 12.09 -11.74
N ALA A 427 0.65 11.77 -10.63
CA ALA A 427 -0.24 12.68 -9.91
C ALA A 427 0.52 13.93 -9.42
N ALA A 428 1.67 13.76 -8.75
CA ALA A 428 2.49 14.87 -8.28
C ALA A 428 2.89 15.82 -9.43
N ARG A 429 3.34 15.29 -10.57
CA ARG A 429 3.68 16.10 -11.76
C ARG A 429 2.46 16.78 -12.39
N GLN A 430 1.33 16.08 -12.48
CA GLN A 430 0.11 16.63 -13.07
C GLN A 430 -0.41 17.83 -12.27
N PHE A 431 -0.33 17.76 -10.94
CA PHE A 431 -0.94 18.75 -10.04
C PHE A 431 0.08 19.68 -9.35
N GLY A 432 1.34 19.65 -9.79
CA GLY A 432 2.41 20.50 -9.23
C GLY A 432 2.70 20.23 -7.75
N GLY A 433 2.56 18.97 -7.32
CA GLY A 433 2.88 18.50 -5.98
C GLY A 433 4.20 17.72 -5.93
N GLU A 434 4.42 17.10 -4.79
CA GLU A 434 5.56 16.26 -4.47
C GLU A 434 5.10 14.89 -3.99
N PHE A 435 6.03 13.94 -3.96
CA PHE A 435 5.76 12.64 -3.35
C PHE A 435 6.86 12.15 -2.42
N PHE A 436 6.48 11.35 -1.43
CA PHE A 436 7.41 10.71 -0.50
C PHE A 436 7.16 9.21 -0.40
N TYR A 437 8.18 8.52 0.09
CA TYR A 437 8.08 7.13 0.44
C TYR A 437 7.74 7.00 1.93
N TYR A 438 6.61 6.34 2.25
CA TYR A 438 6.35 5.85 3.59
C TYR A 438 6.83 4.39 3.67
N HIS A 439 7.97 4.19 4.32
CA HIS A 439 8.61 2.88 4.38
C HIS A 439 8.05 2.05 5.55
N ALA A 440 7.17 1.11 5.21
CA ALA A 440 6.60 0.12 6.12
C ALA A 440 7.16 -1.28 5.77
N PRO A 441 8.14 -1.84 6.48
CA PRO A 441 8.80 -3.10 6.08
C PRO A 441 7.99 -4.36 6.40
N ASN A 442 6.67 -4.25 6.53
CA ASN A 442 5.85 -5.40 6.89
C ASN A 442 5.75 -6.39 5.72
N PHE A 443 5.83 -7.68 6.02
CA PHE A 443 5.56 -8.80 5.13
C PHE A 443 4.47 -9.68 5.78
N GLY A 444 3.20 -9.33 5.56
CA GLY A 444 2.11 -9.88 6.37
C GLY A 444 2.18 -9.32 7.80
N ASP A 445 2.12 -10.19 8.80
CA ASP A 445 2.16 -9.84 10.23
C ASP A 445 3.57 -9.76 10.82
N THR A 446 4.61 -9.62 9.99
CA THR A 446 6.02 -9.71 10.43
C THR A 446 6.93 -8.75 9.64
N ALA A 447 8.03 -8.32 10.25
CA ALA A 447 9.06 -7.48 9.64
C ALA A 447 10.45 -7.95 10.11
N THR A 448 11.49 -7.68 9.31
CA THR A 448 12.87 -7.95 9.75
C THR A 448 13.31 -6.84 10.69
N THR A 449 13.33 -7.12 12.00
CA THR A 449 13.70 -6.16 13.03
C THR A 449 14.88 -6.62 13.91
N PHE A 450 15.64 -5.68 14.47
CA PHE A 450 16.78 -5.95 15.36
C PHE A 450 16.55 -5.46 16.81
N THR A 451 15.33 -5.04 17.15
CA THR A 451 14.97 -4.53 18.48
C THR A 451 13.78 -5.25 19.14
N LYS A 452 13.47 -4.92 20.40
CA LYS A 452 12.47 -5.62 21.21
C LYS A 452 11.10 -4.90 21.26
N GLN A 453 11.02 -3.62 20.88
CA GLN A 453 9.83 -2.78 21.06
C GLN A 453 8.70 -3.03 20.05
N GLN A 454 8.96 -3.73 18.95
CA GLN A 454 7.92 -4.29 18.06
C GLN A 454 8.30 -5.72 17.69
N ASN A 455 7.85 -6.66 18.52
CA ASN A 455 8.15 -8.06 18.38
C ASN A 455 6.94 -8.79 17.76
N PHE A 456 6.92 -8.92 16.44
CA PHE A 456 6.16 -10.01 15.79
C PHE A 456 6.99 -11.32 15.74
N ALA A 457 8.32 -11.19 15.87
CA ALA A 457 9.31 -12.27 15.89
C ALA A 457 10.50 -11.97 16.84
N GLY A 458 11.06 -10.76 16.85
CA GLY A 458 12.06 -10.29 17.83
C GLY A 458 13.48 -10.83 17.58
N PRO A 459 14.53 -10.15 18.11
CA PRO A 459 15.93 -10.46 17.80
C PRO A 459 16.37 -11.83 18.32
N ASP A 460 15.73 -12.30 19.39
CA ASP A 460 16.04 -13.56 20.05
C ASP A 460 15.52 -14.79 19.26
N ASN A 461 14.63 -14.58 18.27
CA ASN A 461 14.04 -15.67 17.47
C ASN A 461 14.52 -15.68 16.01
N PHE A 462 15.49 -14.85 15.60
CA PHE A 462 15.98 -14.83 14.21
C PHE A 462 16.42 -16.21 13.67
N PHE A 463 16.80 -17.14 14.56
CA PHE A 463 17.16 -18.52 14.23
C PHE A 463 16.04 -19.56 14.46
N HIS A 464 14.96 -19.21 15.16
CA HIS A 464 13.96 -20.15 15.70
C HIS A 464 12.52 -19.61 15.71
N THR A 465 12.21 -18.60 14.93
CA THR A 465 10.83 -18.17 14.77
C THR A 465 10.01 -19.31 14.18
N ARG A 466 8.75 -19.36 14.60
CA ARG A 466 7.60 -20.00 13.95
C ARG A 466 7.49 -19.71 12.43
N TYR A 467 8.30 -18.77 11.95
CA TYR A 467 8.29 -18.04 10.70
C TYR A 467 9.75 -17.81 10.28
N GLY A 468 10.39 -18.73 9.54
CA GLY A 468 11.85 -18.76 9.31
C GLY A 468 12.50 -17.51 8.70
N ALA A 469 13.80 -17.58 8.38
CA ALA A 469 14.66 -16.47 7.88
C ALA A 469 14.19 -15.75 6.58
N THR A 470 13.02 -16.11 6.07
CA THR A 470 12.35 -15.58 4.87
C THR A 470 11.03 -14.87 5.16
N MET A 471 10.64 -14.70 6.43
CA MET A 471 9.33 -14.14 6.82
C MET A 471 9.36 -12.65 7.17
N GLY A 472 10.30 -11.90 6.61
CA GLY A 472 10.30 -10.45 6.55
C GLY A 472 11.01 -10.01 5.26
N PRO A 473 10.97 -8.73 4.87
CA PRO A 473 11.83 -8.26 3.80
C PRO A 473 13.30 -8.50 4.14
N SER A 474 14.07 -8.94 3.16
CA SER A 474 15.52 -9.07 3.34
C SER A 474 16.18 -7.70 3.50
N LEU A 475 17.40 -7.64 4.03
CA LEU A 475 18.21 -6.40 4.01
C LEU A 475 18.42 -5.84 2.59
N SER A 476 18.43 -6.71 1.58
CA SER A 476 18.50 -6.28 0.18
C SER A 476 17.22 -5.55 -0.25
N TRP A 477 16.06 -5.93 0.30
CA TRP A 477 14.81 -5.22 0.05
C TRP A 477 14.87 -3.77 0.56
N TYR A 478 15.29 -3.57 1.81
CA TYR A 478 15.44 -2.23 2.40
C TYR A 478 16.34 -1.34 1.53
N ARG A 479 17.52 -1.86 1.16
CA ARG A 479 18.47 -1.12 0.31
C ARG A 479 17.86 -0.79 -1.04
N LYS A 480 17.21 -1.76 -1.71
CA LYS A 480 16.54 -1.54 -3.00
C LYS A 480 15.44 -0.48 -2.90
N SER A 481 14.59 -0.51 -1.86
CA SER A 481 13.51 0.47 -1.66
C SER A 481 14.06 1.89 -1.53
N TYR A 482 15.08 2.08 -0.69
CA TYR A 482 15.70 3.39 -0.48
C TYR A 482 16.23 4.02 -1.77
N TYR A 483 17.05 3.27 -2.51
CA TYR A 483 17.62 3.77 -3.76
C TYR A 483 16.55 3.89 -4.86
N LEU A 484 15.58 2.98 -4.94
CA LEU A 484 14.48 3.07 -5.91
C LEU A 484 13.71 4.37 -5.72
N TYR A 485 13.29 4.70 -4.50
CA TYR A 485 12.50 5.90 -4.24
C TYR A 485 13.32 7.18 -4.41
N TYR A 486 14.56 7.20 -3.91
CA TYR A 486 15.47 8.32 -4.11
C TYR A 486 15.64 8.60 -5.61
N MET A 487 16.04 7.59 -6.40
CA MET A 487 16.26 7.72 -7.85
C MET A 487 14.97 7.92 -8.65
N SER A 488 13.81 7.55 -8.11
CA SER A 488 12.50 7.83 -8.71
C SER A 488 12.01 9.25 -8.46
N GLY A 489 12.80 10.09 -7.75
CA GLY A 489 12.49 11.48 -7.50
C GLY A 489 11.62 11.72 -6.28
N ALA A 490 11.56 10.81 -5.31
CA ALA A 490 10.87 11.10 -4.05
C ALA A 490 11.54 12.27 -3.33
N SER A 491 10.75 13.20 -2.82
CA SER A 491 11.24 14.37 -2.06
C SER A 491 11.46 14.06 -0.58
N ALA A 492 10.94 12.92 -0.10
CA ALA A 492 11.27 12.41 1.21
C ALA A 492 11.20 10.87 1.30
N ILE A 493 11.88 10.31 2.31
CA ILE A 493 11.69 8.93 2.77
C ILE A 493 11.42 8.99 4.28
N TYR A 494 10.23 8.57 4.70
CA TYR A 494 9.84 8.43 6.09
C TYR A 494 9.94 6.96 6.51
N LEU A 495 10.59 6.67 7.63
CA LEU A 495 10.79 5.30 8.13
C LEU A 495 9.83 5.04 9.30
N GLU A 496 8.84 4.17 9.10
CA GLU A 496 7.87 3.81 10.15
C GLU A 496 8.57 3.22 11.38
N GLN A 497 9.48 2.26 11.14
CA GLN A 497 10.30 1.59 12.15
C GLN A 497 11.68 2.25 12.32
N GLY A 498 11.74 3.58 12.21
CA GLY A 498 12.99 4.35 12.31
C GLY A 498 13.74 4.21 13.64
N PHE A 499 13.12 3.66 14.70
CA PHE A 499 13.81 3.37 15.96
C PHE A 499 14.77 2.17 15.86
N ASP A 500 14.57 1.28 14.87
CA ASP A 500 15.34 0.05 14.67
C ASP A 500 16.58 0.25 13.77
N GLN A 501 17.49 1.14 14.17
CA GLN A 501 18.76 1.35 13.44
C GLN A 501 20.00 0.94 14.24
N PHE A 502 19.86 0.79 15.55
CA PHE A 502 20.96 0.49 16.45
C PHE A 502 20.64 -0.76 17.25
N PHE A 503 21.70 -1.42 17.71
CA PHE A 503 21.59 -2.59 18.56
C PHE A 503 22.86 -2.79 19.37
N LYS A 504 22.75 -3.67 20.37
CA LYS A 504 23.90 -4.28 21.04
C LYS A 504 23.98 -5.73 20.57
N PRO A 505 24.97 -6.10 19.74
CA PRO A 505 25.04 -7.45 19.19
C PRO A 505 25.28 -8.48 20.31
N GLY A 506 24.41 -9.50 20.42
CA GLY A 506 24.60 -10.66 21.29
C GLY A 506 24.72 -10.37 22.80
N PRO A 507 24.83 -11.41 23.64
CA PRO A 507 25.17 -11.25 25.05
C PRO A 507 26.63 -10.81 25.23
N GLY A 508 26.91 -10.02 26.27
CA GLY A 508 28.28 -9.61 26.65
C GLY A 508 28.58 -8.12 26.51
N GLU A 509 29.87 -7.77 26.49
CA GLU A 509 30.37 -6.39 26.45
C GLU A 509 30.54 -5.83 25.03
N HIS A 510 29.65 -6.22 24.10
CA HIS A 510 29.68 -5.66 22.76
C HIS A 510 29.26 -4.19 22.77
N LEU A 511 29.91 -3.40 21.90
CA LEU A 511 29.61 -1.99 21.74
C LEU A 511 28.24 -1.81 21.09
N PHE A 512 27.48 -0.84 21.60
CA PHE A 512 26.28 -0.34 20.95
C PHE A 512 26.65 0.35 19.64
N GLN A 513 26.03 -0.08 18.54
CA GLN A 513 26.41 0.30 17.18
C GLN A 513 25.23 0.22 16.22
N LEU A 514 25.43 0.66 14.98
CA LEU A 514 24.45 0.44 13.91
C LEU A 514 24.23 -1.05 13.68
N ASN A 515 22.96 -1.45 13.64
CA ASN A 515 22.55 -2.77 13.16
C ASN A 515 22.68 -2.82 11.62
N PRO A 516 22.50 -3.99 10.97
CA PRO A 516 22.59 -4.08 9.52
C PRO A 516 21.66 -3.14 8.75
N LEU A 517 20.44 -2.89 9.24
CA LEU A 517 19.51 -1.91 8.68
C LEU A 517 20.04 -0.48 8.84
N GLY A 518 20.52 -0.12 10.03
CA GLY A 518 21.15 1.17 10.32
C GLY A 518 22.35 1.47 9.44
N ARG A 519 23.17 0.46 9.10
CA ARG A 519 24.29 0.63 8.15
C ARG A 519 23.80 0.95 6.74
N ILE A 520 22.71 0.31 6.29
CA ILE A 520 22.09 0.60 4.98
C ILE A 520 21.49 2.02 4.97
N THR A 521 20.84 2.42 6.07
CA THR A 521 20.28 3.76 6.21
C THR A 521 21.38 4.84 6.25
N ASP A 522 22.44 4.64 7.03
CA ASP A 522 23.61 5.55 7.06
C ASP A 522 24.30 5.64 5.69
N GLU A 523 24.40 4.53 4.96
CA GLU A 523 24.91 4.51 3.58
C GLU A 523 24.06 5.39 2.66
N LEU A 524 22.74 5.27 2.69
CA LEU A 524 21.83 6.11 1.89
C LEU A 524 21.97 7.59 2.26
N VAL A 525 21.98 7.92 3.55
CA VAL A 525 22.11 9.30 4.05
C VAL A 525 23.38 9.92 3.48
N ARG A 526 24.53 9.25 3.64
CA ARG A 526 25.82 9.73 3.11
C ARG A 526 25.83 9.81 1.59
N PHE A 527 25.20 8.86 0.91
CA PHE A 527 25.07 8.88 -0.54
C PHE A 527 24.27 10.11 -1.00
N ALA A 528 23.12 10.38 -0.39
CA ALA A 528 22.26 11.51 -0.73
C ALA A 528 22.92 12.87 -0.44
N GLU A 529 23.70 12.98 0.64
CA GLU A 529 24.48 14.19 0.94
C GLU A 529 25.61 14.43 -0.07
N LYS A 530 26.27 13.36 -0.51
CA LYS A 530 27.36 13.42 -1.48
C LYS A 530 26.85 13.69 -2.90
N HIS A 531 25.65 13.21 -3.23
CA HIS A 531 25.05 13.27 -4.56
C HIS A 531 23.71 14.02 -4.56
N PRO A 532 23.64 15.29 -4.10
CA PRO A 532 22.37 16.00 -3.98
C PRO A 532 21.72 16.26 -5.35
N ASP A 533 22.49 16.30 -6.43
CA ASP A 533 21.99 16.38 -7.80
C ASP A 533 21.73 14.98 -8.38
N ARG A 534 20.62 14.37 -7.97
CA ARG A 534 20.21 13.04 -8.44
C ARG A 534 19.49 13.04 -9.79
N GLY A 535 19.34 14.20 -10.43
CA GLY A 535 18.61 14.38 -11.69
C GLY A 535 17.09 14.22 -11.55
N THR A 536 16.41 14.25 -12.70
CA THR A 536 14.95 14.06 -12.82
C THR A 536 14.65 12.75 -13.56
N PRO A 537 13.80 11.87 -13.02
CA PRO A 537 13.42 10.63 -13.71
C PRO A 537 12.79 10.92 -15.07
N TYR A 538 13.30 10.26 -16.10
CA TYR A 538 12.78 10.40 -17.46
C TYR A 538 11.71 9.35 -17.75
N THR A 539 10.46 9.78 -17.85
CA THR A 539 9.28 8.91 -18.07
C THR A 539 8.43 9.44 -19.23
N PRO A 540 8.90 9.26 -20.48
CA PRO A 540 8.32 9.90 -21.67
C PRO A 540 6.91 9.44 -22.04
N ILE A 541 6.39 8.38 -21.42
CA ILE A 541 5.08 7.81 -21.75
C ILE A 541 4.15 7.97 -20.56
N ALA A 542 2.96 8.51 -20.80
CA ALA A 542 1.90 8.54 -19.80
C ALA A 542 0.77 7.57 -20.15
N PHE A 543 0.23 6.89 -19.14
CA PHE A 543 -1.11 6.29 -19.22
C PHE A 543 -2.14 7.34 -18.78
N LEU A 544 -3.15 7.62 -19.62
CA LEU A 544 -4.23 8.54 -19.28
C LEU A 544 -5.46 7.72 -18.86
N LEU A 545 -5.97 7.96 -17.65
CA LEU A 545 -7.12 7.28 -17.08
C LEU A 545 -8.30 8.25 -16.86
N ASP A 546 -9.46 7.67 -16.56
CA ASP A 546 -10.60 8.41 -16.01
C ASP A 546 -10.28 8.95 -14.60
N PRO A 547 -10.70 10.17 -14.22
CA PRO A 547 -10.49 10.71 -12.87
C PRO A 547 -11.06 9.85 -11.75
N ALA A 548 -12.15 9.12 -12.04
CA ALA A 548 -12.81 8.22 -11.12
C ALA A 548 -12.48 6.75 -11.43
N HIS A 549 -11.29 6.46 -11.99
CA HIS A 549 -10.84 5.11 -12.35
C HIS A 549 -10.97 4.10 -11.21
N GLY A 550 -10.77 4.54 -9.96
CA GLY A 550 -10.85 3.68 -8.77
C GLY A 550 -9.86 2.50 -8.79
N TRP A 551 -8.88 2.55 -9.69
CA TRP A 551 -8.00 1.44 -9.99
C TRP A 551 -6.93 1.25 -8.92
N ASP A 552 -6.75 0.03 -8.43
CA ASP A 552 -5.69 -0.38 -7.51
C ASP A 552 -5.36 -1.86 -7.75
N MET A 553 -4.08 -2.21 -7.76
CA MET A 553 -3.64 -3.60 -8.01
C MET A 553 -3.66 -4.49 -6.75
N THR A 554 -3.78 -3.88 -5.57
CA THR A 554 -3.84 -4.56 -4.28
C THR A 554 -5.27 -4.85 -3.83
N ASP A 555 -6.29 -4.32 -4.51
CA ASP A 555 -7.67 -4.68 -4.23
C ASP A 555 -8.08 -5.93 -5.00
N TYR A 556 -8.55 -6.97 -4.30
CA TYR A 556 -9.17 -8.13 -4.95
C TYR A 556 -10.41 -8.69 -4.23
N PRO A 557 -11.55 -8.94 -4.93
CA PRO A 557 -11.82 -8.39 -6.26
C PRO A 557 -11.68 -6.87 -6.19
N GLN A 558 -11.06 -6.30 -7.21
CA GLN A 558 -10.83 -4.87 -7.34
C GLN A 558 -12.16 -4.15 -7.52
N TRP A 559 -12.99 -4.04 -6.49
CA TRP A 559 -14.19 -3.21 -6.53
C TRP A 559 -13.72 -1.78 -6.46
N PRO A 560 -13.77 -1.01 -7.56
CA PRO A 560 -13.21 0.34 -7.50
C PRO A 560 -14.04 1.16 -6.50
N PHE A 561 -13.33 1.85 -5.60
CA PHE A 561 -13.86 2.49 -4.39
C PHE A 561 -14.56 1.55 -3.39
N GLY A 562 -14.24 0.26 -3.42
CA GLY A 562 -14.73 -0.77 -2.49
C GLY A 562 -16.20 -1.18 -2.64
N VAL A 563 -16.94 -0.61 -3.61
CA VAL A 563 -18.40 -0.82 -3.72
C VAL A 563 -18.94 -1.11 -5.11
N SER A 564 -18.29 -0.64 -6.18
CA SER A 564 -18.84 -0.79 -7.52
C SER A 564 -18.21 -1.96 -8.28
N GLN A 565 -19.01 -2.62 -9.12
CA GLN A 565 -18.66 -3.85 -9.82
C GLN A 565 -17.55 -3.61 -10.86
N ILE A 566 -16.72 -4.62 -11.07
CA ILE A 566 -15.68 -4.61 -12.10
C ILE A 566 -16.34 -4.72 -13.47
N ASP A 567 -16.02 -3.79 -14.37
CA ASP A 567 -16.50 -3.80 -15.75
C ASP A 567 -15.39 -4.15 -16.76
N ARG A 568 -15.67 -3.95 -18.05
CA ARG A 568 -14.70 -4.19 -19.14
C ARG A 568 -13.52 -3.21 -19.11
N SER A 569 -13.72 -1.97 -18.68
CA SER A 569 -12.67 -0.95 -18.53
C SER A 569 -11.66 -1.39 -17.47
N ASP A 570 -12.13 -1.82 -16.30
CA ASP A 570 -11.28 -2.27 -15.20
C ASP A 570 -10.39 -3.46 -15.63
N ARG A 571 -10.96 -4.41 -16.36
CA ARG A 571 -10.21 -5.56 -16.92
C ARG A 571 -9.19 -5.13 -17.97
N ALA A 572 -9.52 -4.14 -18.80
CA ALA A 572 -8.57 -3.60 -19.78
C ALA A 572 -7.40 -2.87 -19.10
N LEU A 573 -7.64 -2.16 -17.99
CA LEU A 573 -6.58 -1.57 -17.19
C LEU A 573 -5.66 -2.63 -16.59
N ARG A 574 -6.21 -3.73 -16.08
CA ARG A 574 -5.42 -4.87 -15.57
C ARG A 574 -4.52 -5.47 -16.66
N GLU A 575 -5.04 -5.66 -17.88
CA GLU A 575 -4.25 -6.13 -19.02
C GLU A 575 -3.16 -5.12 -19.42
N LEU A 576 -3.49 -3.83 -19.47
CA LEU A 576 -2.54 -2.76 -19.81
C LEU A 576 -1.36 -2.71 -18.83
N PHE A 577 -1.64 -2.63 -17.53
CA PHE A 577 -0.58 -2.58 -16.51
C PHE A 577 0.17 -3.91 -16.41
N GLY A 578 -0.52 -5.05 -16.58
CA GLY A 578 0.13 -6.37 -16.64
C GLY A 578 1.13 -6.48 -17.80
N ALA A 579 0.83 -5.88 -18.96
CA ALA A 579 1.75 -5.83 -20.09
C ALA A 579 2.90 -4.83 -19.87
N ALA A 580 2.60 -3.62 -19.39
CA ALA A 580 3.59 -2.57 -19.14
C ALA A 580 4.64 -2.98 -18.10
N TYR A 581 4.20 -3.71 -17.07
CA TYR A 581 5.03 -4.20 -15.97
C TYR A 581 5.28 -5.71 -16.03
N TYR A 582 5.25 -6.32 -17.22
CA TYR A 582 5.65 -7.71 -17.40
C TYR A 582 7.08 -7.94 -16.86
N PRO A 583 7.36 -9.04 -16.12
CA PRO A 583 6.51 -10.22 -15.88
C PRO A 583 5.68 -10.17 -14.58
N GLY A 584 5.18 -9.00 -14.18
CA GLY A 584 4.52 -8.81 -12.89
C GLY A 584 3.39 -9.80 -12.59
N SER A 585 2.44 -9.95 -13.52
CA SER A 585 1.33 -10.90 -13.37
C SER A 585 1.77 -12.37 -13.38
N VAL A 586 2.93 -12.71 -13.96
CA VAL A 586 3.53 -14.05 -13.82
C VAL A 586 4.02 -14.25 -12.38
N ARG A 587 4.70 -13.24 -11.82
CA ARG A 587 5.24 -13.29 -10.45
C ARG A 587 4.18 -13.28 -9.35
N GLU A 588 3.02 -12.70 -9.61
CA GLU A 588 1.85 -12.82 -8.72
C GLU A 588 1.34 -14.27 -8.61
N GLY A 589 1.57 -15.09 -9.64
CA GLY A 589 1.21 -16.51 -9.65
C GLY A 589 2.21 -17.42 -8.92
N GLU A 590 3.28 -16.85 -8.36
CA GLU A 590 4.33 -17.56 -7.62
C GLU A 590 4.20 -17.29 -6.11
N PRO A 591 4.76 -18.14 -5.22
CA PRO A 591 4.76 -17.88 -3.78
C PRO A 591 5.29 -16.47 -3.43
N ALA A 592 4.64 -15.80 -2.48
CA ALA A 592 5.06 -14.46 -2.09
C ALA A 592 6.38 -14.49 -1.33
N SER A 593 7.26 -13.55 -1.64
CA SER A 593 8.48 -13.24 -0.89
C SER A 593 8.63 -11.74 -0.80
N GLY A 594 9.30 -11.25 0.24
CA GLY A 594 9.47 -9.80 0.41
C GLY A 594 10.09 -9.09 -0.79
N GLU A 595 10.90 -9.78 -1.61
CA GLU A 595 11.58 -9.17 -2.76
C GLU A 595 10.85 -9.30 -4.11
N ARG A 596 10.29 -10.48 -4.39
CA ARG A 596 9.96 -10.87 -5.77
C ARG A 596 8.74 -10.14 -6.33
N GLN A 597 7.76 -9.88 -5.48
CA GLN A 597 6.51 -9.20 -5.82
C GLN A 597 6.70 -7.68 -5.86
N ALA A 598 7.43 -7.11 -4.89
CA ALA A 598 7.65 -5.67 -4.83
C ALA A 598 8.50 -5.16 -6.02
N PHE A 599 9.66 -5.79 -6.27
CA PHE A 599 10.60 -5.33 -7.28
C PHE A 599 10.46 -6.07 -8.62
N VAL A 600 9.40 -5.73 -9.35
CA VAL A 600 9.24 -6.14 -10.74
C VAL A 600 9.64 -4.97 -11.65
N PRO A 601 10.83 -5.01 -12.28
CA PRO A 601 11.12 -4.05 -13.34
C PRO A 601 10.22 -4.37 -14.54
N GLY A 602 9.56 -3.34 -15.09
CA GLY A 602 8.80 -3.52 -16.33
C GLY A 602 9.72 -3.87 -17.49
N ILE A 603 9.25 -4.69 -18.43
CA ILE A 603 10.00 -5.10 -19.63
C ILE A 603 10.46 -3.89 -20.48
N PHE A 604 9.76 -2.76 -20.37
CA PHE A 604 10.09 -1.50 -21.04
C PHE A 604 10.91 -0.54 -20.15
N GLY A 605 11.33 -0.98 -18.96
CA GLY A 605 11.85 -0.11 -17.91
C GLY A 605 10.73 0.65 -17.17
N ASN A 606 11.13 1.46 -16.20
CA ASN A 606 10.20 2.27 -15.38
C ASN A 606 9.94 3.64 -16.05
N ILE A 607 9.52 3.62 -17.32
CA ILE A 607 9.42 4.80 -18.21
C ILE A 607 8.03 5.46 -18.22
N PHE A 608 7.12 4.98 -17.38
CA PHE A 608 5.73 5.40 -17.38
C PHE A 608 5.40 6.33 -16.22
N ASP A 609 4.53 7.29 -16.45
CA ASP A 609 3.69 7.93 -15.43
C ASP A 609 2.22 7.63 -15.69
N VAL A 610 1.37 7.84 -14.69
CA VAL A 610 -0.09 7.79 -14.86
C VAL A 610 -0.67 9.18 -14.63
N LEU A 611 -1.55 9.59 -15.52
CA LEU A 611 -2.32 10.83 -15.48
C LEU A 611 -3.81 10.51 -15.48
N VAL A 612 -4.63 11.48 -15.09
CA VAL A 612 -6.09 11.42 -15.29
C VAL A 612 -6.56 12.54 -16.21
N ALA A 613 -7.72 12.37 -16.85
CA ALA A 613 -8.35 13.43 -17.62
C ALA A 613 -8.85 14.56 -16.70
N SER A 614 -8.05 15.62 -16.51
CA SER A 614 -8.39 16.74 -15.63
C SER A 614 -8.68 18.01 -16.44
N GLU A 615 -9.83 18.63 -16.20
CA GLU A 615 -10.20 19.91 -16.82
C GLU A 615 -9.29 21.06 -16.37
N THR A 616 -8.79 21.00 -15.13
CA THR A 616 -7.93 22.05 -14.53
C THR A 616 -6.45 21.88 -14.90
N HIS A 617 -6.03 20.68 -15.31
CA HIS A 617 -4.64 20.33 -15.58
C HIS A 617 -4.45 19.55 -16.90
N LYS A 618 -5.30 19.84 -17.90
CA LYS A 618 -5.29 19.14 -19.20
C LYS A 618 -3.95 19.23 -19.94
N ASP A 619 -3.24 20.35 -19.80
CA ASP A 619 -1.97 20.60 -20.49
C ASP A 619 -0.81 19.71 -19.96
N ALA A 620 -1.02 18.98 -18.85
CA ALA A 620 -0.02 18.04 -18.32
C ALA A 620 0.34 16.95 -19.34
N ILE A 621 -0.60 16.56 -20.21
CA ILE A 621 -0.36 15.57 -21.26
C ILE A 621 0.72 16.02 -22.25
N ASP A 622 0.83 17.33 -22.48
CA ASP A 622 1.79 17.92 -23.42
C ASP A 622 3.24 17.83 -22.91
N SER A 623 3.44 17.38 -21.66
CA SER A 623 4.77 17.11 -21.10
C SER A 623 5.32 15.75 -21.54
N TYR A 624 4.49 14.86 -22.09
CA TYR A 624 4.87 13.49 -22.44
C TYR A 624 5.09 13.34 -23.95
N ALA A 625 5.99 12.44 -24.34
CA ALA A 625 6.25 12.15 -25.75
C ALA A 625 5.13 11.29 -26.37
N ALA A 626 4.48 10.46 -25.55
CA ALA A 626 3.32 9.68 -25.94
C ALA A 626 2.35 9.53 -24.77
N VAL A 627 1.06 9.46 -25.10
CA VAL A 627 -0.02 9.20 -24.14
C VAL A 627 -0.83 8.02 -24.63
N ILE A 628 -1.02 7.03 -23.75
CA ILE A 628 -1.81 5.83 -24.01
C ILE A 628 -3.07 5.91 -23.17
N ALA A 629 -4.23 6.02 -23.81
CA ALA A 629 -5.51 5.97 -23.11
C ALA A 629 -5.74 4.57 -22.52
N GLY A 630 -5.98 4.51 -21.21
CA GLY A 630 -6.27 3.28 -20.48
C GLY A 630 -7.75 3.18 -20.11
N GLY A 631 -8.36 2.03 -20.37
CA GLY A 631 -9.76 1.79 -20.04
C GLY A 631 -10.72 2.70 -20.82
N ARG A 632 -11.89 2.95 -20.23
CA ARG A 632 -12.87 3.94 -20.68
C ARG A 632 -12.59 5.24 -19.94
N ILE A 633 -12.46 6.32 -20.69
CA ILE A 633 -12.29 7.67 -20.18
C ILE A 633 -13.57 8.44 -20.54
N ASP A 634 -14.36 8.82 -19.55
CA ASP A 634 -15.46 9.75 -19.78
C ASP A 634 -14.91 11.17 -19.61
N TRP A 635 -14.85 11.93 -20.71
CA TRP A 635 -14.53 13.36 -20.66
C TRP A 635 -15.72 14.07 -20.01
N SER A 636 -15.54 14.59 -18.79
CA SER A 636 -16.58 15.34 -18.07
C SER A 636 -16.25 16.81 -17.97
#